data_AF-A0AAD9E506-F1
#
_entry.id   AF-A0AAD9E506-F1
#
_cell.length_a   1.000
_cell.length_b   1.000
_cell.length_c   1.000
_cell.angle_alpha   90.00
_cell.angle_beta   90.00
_cell.angle_gamma   90.00
#
_symmetry.space_group_name_H-M   'P 1'
#
loop_
_entity.id
_entity.type
_entity.pdbx_description
1 polymer ?
#
loop_
_entity_poly.entity_id
_entity_poly.type
_entity_poly.pdbx_seq_one_letter_code
_entity_poly.pdbx_strand_id
1 'polypeptide(L)'
;MRKVKMSCVCLALGLVLLAAISSEAHPHAPGTPQTCCFDFFKGKIPVNKIKKIEKLDSRCANPGFLVTTEKKQICLREDLTSELEND
;
A
#
# COMPACT_ATOMS: atom_id res chain seq x y z
N MET A 1 -22.84 47.19 -29.98
CA MET A 1 -22.75 45.99 -29.11
C MET A 1 -21.67 45.06 -29.65
N ARG A 2 -21.01 44.26 -28.80
CA ARG A 2 -20.04 43.18 -29.12
C ARG A 2 -18.55 43.56 -29.10
N LYS A 3 -18.05 44.08 -27.99
CA LYS A 3 -16.63 43.90 -27.58
C LYS A 3 -16.48 43.01 -26.33
N VAL A 4 -17.60 42.59 -25.72
CA VAL A 4 -17.60 41.64 -24.58
C VAL A 4 -17.55 40.17 -25.02
N LYS A 5 -18.05 39.85 -26.23
CA LYS A 5 -18.16 38.46 -26.72
C LYS A 5 -16.80 37.88 -27.13
N MET A 6 -15.90 38.69 -27.70
CA MET A 6 -14.55 38.22 -28.09
C MET A 6 -13.65 38.05 -26.87
N SER A 7 -13.71 39.02 -25.93
CA SER A 7 -12.90 38.98 -24.71
C SER A 7 -13.32 37.86 -23.76
N CYS A 8 -14.63 37.67 -23.50
CA CYS A 8 -15.09 36.57 -22.63
C CYS A 8 -14.76 35.18 -23.19
N VAL A 9 -14.84 34.99 -24.51
CA VAL A 9 -14.53 33.70 -25.12
C VAL A 9 -13.04 33.39 -25.02
N CYS A 10 -12.16 34.38 -25.29
CA CYS A 10 -10.73 34.20 -25.13
C CYS A 10 -10.32 33.95 -23.67
N LEU A 11 -10.94 34.66 -22.72
CA LEU A 11 -10.70 34.46 -21.29
C LEU A 11 -11.15 33.07 -20.83
N ALA A 12 -12.33 32.62 -21.25
CA ALA A 12 -12.82 31.28 -20.93
C ALA A 12 -11.94 30.18 -21.53
N LEU A 13 -11.50 30.34 -22.79
CA LEU A 13 -10.61 29.37 -23.43
C LEU A 13 -9.23 29.33 -22.75
N GLY A 14 -8.68 30.50 -22.39
CA GLY A 14 -7.42 30.58 -21.65
C GLY A 14 -7.49 29.93 -20.28
N LEU A 15 -8.59 30.15 -19.53
CA LEU A 15 -8.82 29.51 -18.23
C LEU A 15 -8.94 27.98 -18.33
N VAL A 16 -9.64 27.47 -19.35
CA VAL A 16 -9.76 26.02 -19.59
C VAL A 16 -8.40 25.39 -19.92
N LEU A 17 -7.59 26.07 -20.75
CA LEU A 17 -6.23 25.62 -21.07
C LEU A 17 -5.33 25.63 -19.84
N LEU A 18 -5.44 26.65 -18.97
CA LEU A 18 -4.69 26.73 -17.70
C LEU A 18 -5.11 25.64 -16.70
N ALA A 19 -6.40 25.31 -16.60
CA ALA A 19 -6.88 24.24 -15.71
C ALA A 19 -6.47 22.84 -16.19
N ALA A 20 -6.35 22.64 -17.51
CA ALA A 20 -5.92 21.36 -18.08
C ALA A 20 -4.42 21.07 -17.87
N ILE A 21 -3.58 22.11 -17.76
CA ILE A 21 -2.15 21.95 -17.45
C ILE A 21 -1.88 21.80 -15.96
N SER A 22 -2.73 22.35 -15.10
CA SER A 22 -2.66 22.16 -13.65
C SER A 22 -3.37 20.86 -13.25
N SER A 23 -2.90 19.74 -13.78
CA SER A 23 -3.23 18.44 -13.19
C SER A 23 -2.37 18.29 -11.94
N GLU A 24 -2.90 18.76 -10.81
CA GLU A 24 -2.37 18.48 -9.47
C GLU A 24 -2.63 17.01 -9.13
N ALA A 25 -1.99 16.12 -9.90
CA ALA A 25 -1.77 14.75 -9.51
C ALA A 25 -0.78 14.80 -8.35
N HIS A 26 -1.29 14.88 -7.12
CA HIS A 26 -0.47 14.73 -5.93
C HIS A 26 0.21 13.37 -6.06
N PRO A 27 1.54 13.31 -6.25
CA PRO A 27 2.22 12.04 -6.13
C PRO A 27 1.95 11.65 -4.68
N HIS A 28 1.16 10.60 -4.48
CA HIS A 28 1.23 9.89 -3.22
C HIS A 28 2.71 9.54 -3.12
N ALA A 29 3.43 10.25 -2.23
CA ALA A 29 4.86 10.05 -2.03
C ALA A 29 5.07 8.55 -2.04
N PRO A 30 5.92 7.99 -2.91
CA PRO A 30 6.05 6.55 -3.03
C PRO A 30 6.34 6.01 -1.64
N GLY A 31 5.29 5.48 -1.03
CA GLY A 31 5.33 5.08 0.37
C GLY A 31 6.43 4.04 0.46
N THR A 32 7.19 4.08 1.55
CA THR A 32 8.19 3.05 1.84
C THR A 32 7.58 1.69 1.48
N PRO A 33 8.23 0.88 0.60
CA PRO A 33 7.61 -0.32 0.08
C PRO A 33 7.16 -1.20 1.24
N GLN A 34 5.87 -1.49 1.29
CA GLN A 34 5.30 -2.30 2.36
C GLN A 34 5.60 -3.76 2.08
N THR A 35 6.06 -4.46 3.11
CA THR A 35 6.24 -5.91 3.03
C THR A 35 4.90 -6.58 3.23
N CYS A 36 4.33 -7.13 2.15
CA CYS A 36 3.13 -7.96 2.16
C CYS A 36 3.45 -9.39 1.72
N CYS A 37 2.64 -10.35 2.18
CA CYS A 37 2.75 -11.75 1.82
C CYS A 37 1.56 -12.20 0.97
N PHE A 38 1.86 -12.94 -0.10
CA PHE A 38 0.85 -13.57 -0.96
C PHE A 38 0.89 -15.10 -0.88
N ASP A 39 2.05 -15.66 -0.53
CA ASP A 39 2.24 -17.09 -0.29
C ASP A 39 2.47 -17.35 1.18
N PHE A 40 1.73 -18.31 1.74
CA PHE A 40 1.77 -18.63 3.17
C PHE A 40 2.22 -20.06 3.40
N PHE A 41 3.09 -20.23 4.40
CA PHE A 41 3.57 -21.54 4.81
C PHE A 41 2.51 -22.26 5.63
N LYS A 42 2.21 -23.51 5.26
CA LYS A 42 1.20 -24.36 5.92
C LYS A 42 1.77 -25.35 6.94
N GLY A 43 3.10 -25.38 7.10
CA GLY A 43 3.78 -26.29 8.02
C GLY A 43 4.04 -25.67 9.38
N LYS A 44 4.59 -26.47 10.30
CA LYS A 44 5.05 -26.00 11.61
C LYS A 44 6.45 -25.43 11.51
N ILE A 45 6.67 -24.26 12.13
CA ILE A 45 7.99 -23.65 12.27
C ILE A 45 8.47 -23.94 13.70
N PRO A 46 9.62 -24.59 13.87
CA PRO A 46 10.14 -24.85 15.21
C PRO A 46 10.60 -23.54 15.85
N VAL A 47 10.10 -23.26 17.05
CA VAL A 47 10.27 -21.97 17.76
C VAL A 47 11.74 -21.60 17.96
N ASN A 48 12.60 -22.59 18.19
CA ASN A 48 14.04 -22.40 18.36
C ASN A 48 14.76 -21.83 17.13
N LYS A 49 14.12 -21.79 15.96
CA LYS A 49 14.69 -21.21 14.74
C LYS A 49 14.16 -19.82 14.40
N ILE A 50 13.22 -19.29 15.20
CA ILE A 50 12.60 -17.99 14.99
C ILE A 50 13.49 -16.90 15.60
N LYS A 51 13.88 -15.93 14.78
CA LYS A 51 14.63 -14.75 15.22
C LYS A 51 13.74 -13.54 15.45
N LYS A 52 12.71 -13.38 14.60
CA LYS A 52 11.81 -12.24 14.64
C LYS A 52 10.45 -12.61 14.09
N ILE A 53 9.40 -12.05 14.67
CA ILE A 53 8.03 -12.12 14.17
C ILE A 53 7.55 -10.69 14.02
N GLU A 54 7.08 -10.33 12.83
CA GLU A 54 6.52 -9.01 12.55
C GLU A 54 5.10 -9.18 12.02
N LYS A 55 4.15 -8.42 12.56
CA LYS A 55 2.82 -8.36 11.98
C LYS A 55 2.90 -7.64 10.63
N LEU A 56 2.25 -8.21 9.62
CA LEU A 56 2.13 -7.54 8.32
C LEU A 56 1.32 -6.25 8.46
N ASP A 57 1.55 -5.33 7.54
CA ASP A 57 0.85 -4.06 7.54
C ASP A 57 -0.66 -4.26 7.38
N SER A 58 -1.45 -3.46 8.11
CA SER A 58 -2.91 -3.44 8.01
C SER A 58 -3.44 -3.15 6.61
N ARG A 59 -2.62 -2.54 5.74
CA ARG A 59 -2.97 -2.24 4.34
C ARG A 59 -2.79 -3.44 3.40
N CYS A 60 -2.14 -4.52 3.85
CA CYS A 60 -2.02 -5.73 3.05
C CYS A 60 -3.38 -6.43 2.93
N ALA A 61 -3.71 -6.94 1.74
CA ALA A 61 -4.98 -7.64 1.49
C ALA A 61 -5.11 -8.92 2.33
N ASN A 62 -3.98 -9.56 2.65
CA ASN A 62 -3.93 -10.77 3.46
C ASN A 62 -3.26 -10.45 4.80
N PRO A 63 -3.99 -10.55 5.94
CA PRO A 63 -3.40 -10.40 7.25
C PRO A 63 -2.51 -11.60 7.58
N GLY A 64 -1.48 -11.36 8.38
CA GLY A 64 -0.54 -12.40 8.77
C GLY A 64 0.72 -11.87 9.45
N PHE A 65 1.71 -12.74 9.54
CA PHE A 65 3.01 -12.46 10.16
C PHE A 65 4.15 -12.79 9.22
N LEU A 66 5.18 -11.96 9.21
CA LEU A 66 6.47 -12.25 8.62
C LEU A 66 7.40 -12.79 9.71
N VAL A 67 7.70 -14.09 9.63
CA VAL A 67 8.60 -14.76 10.54
C VAL A 67 9.98 -14.85 9.92
N THR A 68 10.96 -14.17 10.52
CA THR A 68 12.36 -14.30 10.12
C THR A 68 13.00 -15.43 10.91
N THR A 69 13.43 -16.46 10.21
CA THR A 69 14.23 -17.56 10.77
C THR A 69 15.72 -17.36 10.48
N GLU A 70 16.58 -18.22 11.04
CA GLU A 70 18.01 -18.21 10.71
C GLU A 70 18.33 -18.32 9.22
N LYS A 71 17.52 -19.04 8.46
CA LYS A 71 17.80 -19.36 7.05
C LYS A 71 17.00 -18.52 6.06
N LYS A 72 15.79 -18.10 6.43
CA LYS A 72 14.85 -17.42 5.52
C LYS A 72 13.72 -16.70 6.25
N GLN A 73 13.05 -15.82 5.53
CA GLN A 73 11.76 -15.25 5.92
C GLN A 73 10.62 -16.14 5.45
N ILE A 74 9.61 -16.31 6.30
CA ILE A 74 8.47 -17.18 6.08
C ILE A 74 7.20 -16.42 6.45
N CYS A 75 6.24 -16.41 5.54
CA CYS A 75 4.94 -15.80 5.78
C CYS A 75 4.01 -16.80 6.48
N LEU A 76 3.44 -16.40 7.61
CA LEU A 76 2.41 -17.13 8.34
C LEU A 76 1.08 -16.38 8.26
N ARG A 77 0.01 -17.18 8.24
CA ARG A 77 -1.37 -16.73 8.08
C ARG A 77 -1.97 -16.57 9.49
N GLU A 78 -2.65 -15.46 9.75
CA GLU A 78 -3.08 -15.09 11.12
C GLU A 78 -4.02 -16.15 11.74
N ASP A 79 -4.84 -16.79 10.91
CA ASP A 79 -5.77 -17.89 11.25
C ASP A 79 -5.11 -19.17 11.78
N LEU A 80 -3.81 -19.40 11.52
CA LEU A 80 -3.07 -20.50 12.13
C LEU A 80 -2.43 -20.13 13.48
N THR A 81 -2.48 -18.85 13.85
CA THR A 81 -1.83 -18.33 15.07
C THR A 81 -2.77 -18.33 16.27
N SER A 82 -4.09 -18.42 16.04
CA SER A 82 -5.10 -18.67 17.07
C SER A 82 -4.93 -20.03 17.79
N GLU A 83 -4.03 -20.90 17.33
CA GLU A 83 -3.63 -22.12 18.05
C GLU A 83 -2.38 -21.95 18.92
N LEU A 84 -1.75 -20.77 18.97
CA LEU A 84 -0.56 -20.49 19.79
C LEU A 84 -0.84 -19.56 20.99
N GLU A 85 -2.10 -19.12 21.18
CA GLU A 85 -2.53 -18.25 22.29
C GLU A 85 -3.28 -19.04 23.39
N ASN A 86 -2.94 -20.32 23.59
CA ASN A 86 -3.37 -21.12 24.74
C ASN A 86 -2.20 -21.98 25.27
N ASP A 87 -1.15 -21.31 25.77
CA ASP A 87 -0.28 -21.84 26.82
C ASP A 87 -0.02 -20.72 27.85
#